data_AF-A0A6G4XPB3-F1
#
_entry.id   AF-A0A6G4XPB3-F1
#
_cell.length_a   1.000
_cell.length_b   1.000
_cell.length_c   1.000
_cell.angle_alpha   90.00
_cell.angle_beta   90.00
_cell.angle_gamma   90.00
#
_symmetry.space_group_name_H-M   'P 1'
#
loop_
_entity.id
_entity.type
_entity.pdbx_description
1 polymer ?
#
loop_
_entity_poly.entity_id
_entity_poly.type
_entity_poly.pdbx_seq_one_letter_code
_entity_poly.pdbx_strand_id
1 'polypeptide(L)'
;MPESSERGRTTGRGPETPADPLTDHGTHGGVAVGAVPDVPLPLAPEAAAITLEVAPVQTQTQTLSKSGTQNGIQPTPDPTELIAAVPTQSRSAHHPEATDETELPEPPERRPARAETGGPSSDLFRQYLREIGRIPLLTAVEEVDLARRVEAGLFAEEKLLTTPDLTSQLALDLDKLVVMGRMAKRRLIEANLRLVVSVAKRYVGRGLTMLDLVQEGNLGLIRAVEKFDYARGYKFSTYATWWIRQAMSRALADQARTIRVPVHVVELINRVVRVQRRMLQERGYEPTPEEVAHHLDLPPERVSEVLRLAQEPVSLHAPVGEEDDVALGDLIEDGDATSPVESAAFLLLREHLEAVLSTLGERERKVVQLRYGLADGRPRTLEEIGRIFGVTRERIRQIESKTLNKLRDHAFADQLRGYLD
;
A
#
# COMPACT_ATOMS: atom_id res chain seq x y z
N MET A 1 -11.12 5.86 60.44
CA MET A 1 -11.03 6.83 61.54
C MET A 1 -9.59 6.90 61.98
N PRO A 2 -9.00 8.10 62.14
CA PRO A 2 -9.35 9.38 61.52
C PRO A 2 -8.12 9.85 60.67
N GLU A 3 -7.93 11.06 60.12
CA GLU A 3 -8.59 12.39 60.11
C GLU A 3 -8.50 12.97 58.66
N SER A 4 -9.03 14.13 58.28
CA SER A 4 -10.35 14.77 58.44
C SER A 4 -10.28 16.15 57.74
N SER A 5 -11.29 16.52 56.94
CA SER A 5 -11.53 17.91 56.47
C SER A 5 -10.44 18.54 55.55
N GLU A 6 -10.65 19.66 54.85
CA GLU A 6 -11.74 20.67 54.87
C GLU A 6 -12.54 20.81 53.56
N ARG A 7 -13.60 21.64 53.60
CA ARG A 7 -14.44 22.04 52.45
C ARG A 7 -14.30 23.54 52.20
N GLY A 8 -14.35 23.97 50.94
CA GLY A 8 -14.46 25.39 50.59
C GLY A 8 -15.13 25.64 49.23
N ARG A 9 -16.36 26.16 49.24
CA ARG A 9 -17.01 26.83 48.10
C ARG A 9 -17.45 28.22 48.59
N THR A 10 -17.35 29.26 47.75
CA THR A 10 -18.48 30.02 47.16
C THR A 10 -18.06 31.41 46.68
N THR A 11 -18.65 31.87 45.55
CA THR A 11 -18.85 33.28 45.11
C THR A 11 -17.62 34.20 44.91
N GLY A 12 -17.60 35.10 43.93
CA GLY A 12 -18.56 35.36 42.85
C GLY A 12 -18.32 36.72 42.16
N ARG A 13 -19.20 37.09 41.23
CA ARG A 13 -19.23 38.34 40.40
C ARG A 13 -18.15 38.49 39.30
N GLY A 14 -18.62 38.66 38.06
CA GLY A 14 -18.00 39.55 37.07
C GLY A 14 -18.62 40.96 37.22
N PRO A 15 -19.10 41.64 36.16
CA PRO A 15 -19.38 41.17 34.78
C PRO A 15 -18.21 41.57 33.82
N GLU A 16 -18.26 41.93 32.53
CA GLU A 16 -19.29 42.36 31.55
C GLU A 16 -18.99 41.87 30.12
N THR A 17 -19.98 42.05 29.23
CA THR A 17 -19.98 41.85 27.76
C THR A 17 -20.57 43.12 27.12
N PRO A 18 -20.39 43.44 25.81
CA PRO A 18 -21.02 42.71 24.67
C PRO A 18 -20.03 42.42 23.51
N ALA A 19 -20.26 41.53 22.53
CA ALA A 19 -21.46 40.88 21.96
C ALA A 19 -22.19 41.62 20.82
N ASP A 20 -21.85 41.24 19.57
CA ASP A 20 -22.75 41.08 18.40
C ASP A 20 -23.41 42.34 17.77
N PRO A 21 -23.99 42.30 16.54
CA PRO A 21 -24.71 41.16 15.93
C PRO A 21 -24.50 40.84 14.42
N LEU A 22 -25.13 39.73 14.03
CA LEU A 22 -25.37 39.24 12.67
C LEU A 22 -26.71 39.79 12.10
N THR A 23 -26.79 40.11 10.79
CA THR A 23 -28.01 40.23 9.91
C THR A 23 -27.61 40.92 8.58
N ASP A 24 -28.45 41.05 7.54
CA ASP A 24 -29.12 40.03 6.72
C ASP A 24 -29.53 40.65 5.34
N HIS A 25 -29.87 39.83 4.34
CA HIS A 25 -30.47 40.08 3.01
C HIS A 25 -30.55 41.51 2.39
N GLY A 26 -30.15 41.61 1.11
CA GLY A 26 -30.52 42.75 0.24
C GLY A 26 -30.19 42.55 -1.26
N THR A 27 -31.20 42.52 -2.12
CA THR A 27 -31.05 42.27 -3.58
C THR A 27 -31.47 43.47 -4.46
N HIS A 28 -30.51 44.11 -5.15
CA HIS A 28 -30.68 44.96 -6.33
C HIS A 28 -29.31 45.07 -7.07
N GLY A 29 -29.18 45.41 -8.36
CA GLY A 29 -30.24 45.62 -9.36
C GLY A 29 -29.87 46.58 -10.51
N GLY A 30 -28.93 46.22 -11.41
CA GLY A 30 -28.96 46.67 -12.82
C GLY A 30 -27.80 47.47 -13.44
N VAL A 31 -27.51 47.12 -14.70
CA VAL A 31 -27.26 47.99 -15.87
C VAL A 31 -25.92 48.78 -16.02
N ALA A 32 -24.96 48.09 -16.68
CA ALA A 32 -24.27 48.48 -17.92
C ALA A 32 -23.10 49.50 -17.99
N VAL A 33 -22.40 49.43 -19.14
CA VAL A 33 -21.30 50.26 -19.69
C VAL A 33 -19.93 50.12 -18.98
N GLY A 34 -18.82 49.82 -19.67
CA GLY A 34 -18.63 49.45 -21.09
C GLY A 34 -17.15 49.39 -21.52
N ALA A 35 -16.91 48.91 -22.74
CA ALA A 35 -15.64 48.97 -23.51
C ALA A 35 -14.35 48.39 -22.87
N VAL A 36 -14.00 47.17 -23.30
CA VAL A 36 -12.60 46.67 -23.33
C VAL A 36 -11.99 47.03 -24.68
N PRO A 37 -10.72 47.49 -24.77
CA PRO A 37 -10.00 47.61 -26.04
C PRO A 37 -9.21 46.33 -26.37
N ASP A 38 -9.25 45.92 -27.64
CA ASP A 38 -8.65 44.67 -28.14
C ASP A 38 -7.11 44.67 -28.20
N VAL A 39 -6.53 43.46 -28.22
CA VAL A 39 -5.14 43.19 -28.65
C VAL A 39 -5.20 42.22 -29.84
N PRO A 40 -4.74 42.62 -31.05
CA PRO A 40 -4.92 41.80 -32.25
C PRO A 40 -3.85 40.71 -32.40
N LEU A 41 -4.26 39.55 -32.94
CA LEU A 41 -3.36 38.48 -33.41
C LEU A 41 -3.26 38.50 -34.95
N PRO A 42 -2.09 38.18 -35.54
CA PRO A 42 -1.90 38.23 -36.99
C PRO A 42 -2.38 36.97 -37.72
N LEU A 43 -3.22 37.23 -38.72
CA LEU A 43 -3.51 36.51 -39.98
C LEU A 43 -2.72 35.23 -40.32
N ALA A 44 -3.45 34.26 -40.89
CA ALA A 44 -2.94 33.18 -41.75
C ALA A 44 -3.48 33.35 -43.20
N PRO A 45 -2.82 32.77 -44.22
CA PRO A 45 -3.32 32.76 -45.61
C PRO A 45 -3.97 31.42 -46.03
N GLU A 46 -5.09 31.57 -46.74
CA GLU A 46 -5.65 30.86 -47.92
C GLU A 46 -5.02 29.55 -48.48
N ALA A 47 -5.68 28.75 -49.34
CA ALA A 47 -7.08 28.29 -49.52
C ALA A 47 -7.19 27.50 -50.85
N ALA A 48 -7.91 26.37 -50.91
CA ALA A 48 -8.22 25.69 -52.20
C ALA A 48 -9.51 24.83 -52.17
N ALA A 49 -10.28 24.93 -53.27
CA ALA A 49 -11.52 24.23 -53.63
C ALA A 49 -11.56 22.71 -53.30
N ILE A 50 -12.65 22.12 -52.78
CA ILE A 50 -14.05 22.03 -53.29
C ILE A 50 -14.20 21.12 -54.53
N THR A 51 -14.86 19.97 -54.34
CA THR A 51 -16.06 19.55 -55.11
C THR A 51 -16.77 18.42 -54.35
N LEU A 52 -18.05 18.18 -54.68
CA LEU A 52 -18.97 17.26 -53.99
C LEU A 52 -19.95 16.72 -55.03
N GLU A 53 -20.13 15.40 -55.10
CA GLU A 53 -21.21 14.78 -55.90
C GLU A 53 -21.82 13.55 -55.21
N VAL A 54 -22.94 13.05 -55.75
CA VAL A 54 -24.02 12.42 -54.98
C VAL A 54 -24.22 10.94 -55.35
N ALA A 55 -24.74 10.16 -54.40
CA ALA A 55 -25.05 8.73 -54.55
C ALA A 55 -26.14 8.45 -55.62
N PRO A 56 -26.29 7.17 -56.02
CA PRO A 56 -27.44 6.45 -55.46
C PRO A 56 -27.16 5.00 -55.01
N VAL A 57 -28.08 4.47 -54.20
CA VAL A 57 -28.10 3.08 -53.70
C VAL A 57 -28.68 2.13 -54.76
N GLN A 58 -28.09 0.93 -54.91
CA GLN A 58 -28.83 -0.26 -55.35
C GLN A 58 -28.48 -1.48 -54.48
N THR A 59 -29.50 -2.29 -54.21
CA THR A 59 -29.41 -3.53 -53.43
C THR A 59 -29.41 -4.75 -54.33
N GLN A 60 -28.56 -5.75 -54.06
CA GLN A 60 -28.80 -7.11 -54.54
C GLN A 60 -28.13 -8.16 -53.64
N THR A 61 -28.81 -9.30 -53.49
CA THR A 61 -28.42 -10.42 -52.62
C THR A 61 -27.74 -11.53 -53.41
N GLN A 62 -26.66 -12.12 -52.90
CA GLN A 62 -26.50 -13.59 -52.89
C GLN A 62 -25.37 -14.11 -51.97
N THR A 63 -25.25 -15.44 -51.93
CA THR A 63 -24.74 -16.27 -50.83
C THR A 63 -23.27 -16.72 -50.95
N LEU A 64 -22.74 -17.25 -49.82
CA LEU A 64 -21.69 -18.29 -49.73
C LEU A 64 -20.23 -17.94 -50.13
N SER A 65 -19.32 -17.82 -49.14
CA SER A 65 -18.30 -18.87 -48.82
C SER A 65 -17.10 -18.40 -47.96
N LYS A 66 -16.86 -19.14 -46.87
CA LYS A 66 -15.57 -19.47 -46.18
C LYS A 66 -14.34 -18.52 -46.14
N SER A 67 -13.75 -18.50 -44.94
CA SER A 67 -12.32 -18.25 -44.59
C SER A 67 -11.79 -16.82 -44.68
N GLY A 68 -10.74 -16.51 -43.90
CA GLY A 68 -10.09 -15.18 -43.89
C GLY A 68 -9.87 -14.58 -42.49
N THR A 69 -8.92 -15.13 -41.75
CA THR A 69 -8.35 -14.65 -40.48
C THR A 69 -8.01 -13.13 -40.47
N GLN A 70 -8.29 -12.40 -39.37
CA GLN A 70 -7.34 -11.57 -38.58
C GLN A 70 -7.99 -10.45 -37.74
N ASN A 71 -7.56 -10.40 -36.46
CA ASN A 71 -7.36 -9.29 -35.51
C ASN A 71 -8.04 -7.91 -35.70
N GLY A 72 -8.67 -7.40 -34.63
CA GLY A 72 -9.20 -6.02 -34.57
C GLY A 72 -9.63 -5.51 -33.18
N ILE A 73 -8.65 -5.31 -32.28
CA ILE A 73 -8.60 -4.32 -31.16
C ILE A 73 -9.83 -4.15 -30.23
N GLN A 74 -9.62 -4.31 -28.91
CA GLN A 74 -10.56 -3.92 -27.86
C GLN A 74 -10.61 -2.40 -27.61
N PRO A 75 -11.78 -1.82 -27.29
CA PRO A 75 -11.90 -0.71 -26.35
C PRO A 75 -11.98 -1.23 -24.91
N THR A 76 -11.45 -0.47 -23.95
CA THR A 76 -11.63 -0.71 -22.50
C THR A 76 -12.94 -0.12 -21.99
N PRO A 77 -13.46 -0.65 -20.86
CA PRO A 77 -13.98 0.22 -19.81
C PRO A 77 -13.28 -0.01 -18.46
N ASP A 78 -13.31 1.02 -17.61
CA ASP A 78 -12.74 1.06 -16.25
C ASP A 78 -13.73 0.52 -15.18
N PRO A 79 -13.37 0.37 -13.88
CA PRO A 79 -13.67 -0.88 -13.20
C PRO A 79 -14.58 -0.71 -11.96
N THR A 80 -15.80 -1.22 -12.02
CA THR A 80 -16.61 -1.55 -10.84
C THR A 80 -17.55 -2.72 -11.17
N GLU A 81 -18.06 -3.42 -10.14
CA GLU A 81 -19.00 -4.55 -10.23
C GLU A 81 -18.49 -5.83 -10.92
N LEU A 82 -18.11 -6.85 -10.13
CA LEU A 82 -18.31 -8.27 -10.46
C LEU A 82 -18.04 -9.22 -9.27
N ILE A 83 -18.82 -9.08 -8.17
CA ILE A 83 -18.90 -10.10 -7.11
C ILE A 83 -20.14 -10.97 -7.34
N ALA A 84 -20.11 -11.84 -8.36
CA ALA A 84 -21.06 -12.95 -8.53
C ALA A 84 -20.69 -13.88 -9.71
N ALA A 85 -19.78 -14.85 -9.51
CA ALA A 85 -19.58 -15.95 -10.46
C ALA A 85 -18.98 -17.20 -9.79
N VAL A 86 -19.81 -18.10 -9.27
CA VAL A 86 -19.38 -19.48 -8.96
C VAL A 86 -19.45 -20.28 -10.27
N PRO A 87 -18.35 -20.88 -10.76
CA PRO A 87 -18.38 -21.65 -11.99
C PRO A 87 -19.16 -22.95 -11.80
N THR A 88 -20.27 -23.11 -12.54
CA THR A 88 -21.07 -24.33 -12.57
C THR A 88 -20.25 -25.50 -13.14
N GLN A 89 -19.85 -26.43 -12.29
CA GLN A 89 -19.09 -27.61 -12.69
C GLN A 89 -20.00 -28.61 -13.41
N SER A 90 -19.90 -28.69 -14.75
CA SER A 90 -20.71 -29.62 -15.56
C SER A 90 -20.01 -30.11 -16.82
N ARG A 91 -18.74 -30.57 -16.68
CA ARG A 91 -18.16 -31.61 -17.53
C ARG A 91 -16.87 -32.18 -16.93
N SER A 92 -16.85 -33.51 -16.75
CA SER A 92 -15.66 -34.37 -16.72
C SER A 92 -14.32 -33.71 -16.32
N ALA A 93 -14.19 -33.32 -15.05
CA ALA A 93 -12.87 -33.02 -14.51
C ALA A 93 -12.07 -34.33 -14.39
N HIS A 94 -11.05 -34.50 -15.24
CA HIS A 94 -9.92 -35.30 -14.81
C HIS A 94 -9.38 -34.64 -13.53
N HIS A 95 -9.13 -35.45 -12.52
CA HIS A 95 -8.22 -35.07 -11.45
C HIS A 95 -6.88 -34.78 -12.16
N PRO A 96 -6.29 -33.58 -12.05
CA PRO A 96 -4.93 -33.42 -12.50
C PRO A 96 -4.08 -34.40 -11.67
N GLU A 97 -3.39 -35.31 -12.34
CA GLU A 97 -2.18 -35.89 -11.75
C GLU A 97 -1.27 -34.73 -11.30
N ALA A 98 -0.45 -34.95 -10.28
CA ALA A 98 0.32 -33.89 -9.64
C ALA A 98 1.40 -33.31 -10.57
N THR A 99 0.99 -32.43 -11.49
CA THR A 99 1.86 -31.64 -12.34
C THR A 99 2.60 -30.59 -11.51
N ASP A 100 3.83 -30.31 -11.92
CA ASP A 100 4.88 -29.69 -11.09
C ASP A 100 4.75 -28.16 -10.95
N GLU A 101 3.58 -27.71 -10.51
CA GLU A 101 3.20 -26.29 -10.49
C GLU A 101 2.89 -25.79 -9.07
N THR A 102 3.86 -25.94 -8.17
CA THR A 102 4.27 -24.94 -7.13
C THR A 102 5.23 -25.54 -6.10
N GLU A 103 6.33 -26.13 -6.55
CA GLU A 103 7.55 -26.06 -5.74
C GLU A 103 8.08 -24.61 -5.83
N LEU A 104 7.72 -23.81 -4.83
CA LEU A 104 8.50 -22.63 -4.46
C LEU A 104 9.92 -23.15 -4.16
N PRO A 105 10.97 -22.60 -4.82
CA PRO A 105 12.31 -23.15 -4.66
C PRO A 105 12.67 -23.27 -3.18
N GLU A 106 13.23 -24.41 -2.79
CA GLU A 106 13.83 -24.53 -1.46
C GLU A 106 14.88 -23.43 -1.33
N PRO A 107 14.86 -22.59 -0.28
CA PRO A 107 15.91 -21.60 -0.10
C PRO A 107 17.27 -22.33 -0.06
N PRO A 108 18.37 -21.68 -0.47
CA PRO A 108 19.70 -22.27 -0.25
C PRO A 108 19.84 -22.63 1.23
N GLU A 109 20.51 -23.75 1.53
CA GLU A 109 20.76 -24.18 2.91
C GLU A 109 21.68 -23.19 3.63
N ARG A 110 21.11 -22.08 4.11
CA ARG A 110 21.66 -21.31 5.22
C ARG A 110 21.72 -22.29 6.38
N ARG A 111 22.90 -22.89 6.60
CA ARG A 111 23.22 -23.70 7.77
C ARG A 111 22.62 -23.00 8.99
N PRO A 112 21.84 -23.69 9.85
CA PRO A 112 21.26 -23.02 11.00
C PRO A 112 22.37 -22.52 11.90
N ALA A 113 22.63 -21.21 11.85
CA ALA A 113 23.34 -20.50 12.90
C ALA A 113 22.67 -20.90 14.21
N ARG A 114 23.46 -21.40 15.18
CA ARG A 114 22.98 -22.19 16.32
C ARG A 114 21.78 -21.51 17.00
N ALA A 115 20.58 -21.97 16.67
CA ALA A 115 19.36 -21.36 17.18
C ALA A 115 19.26 -21.64 18.67
N GLU A 116 19.33 -20.58 19.48
CA GLU A 116 19.20 -20.66 20.93
C GLU A 116 17.81 -21.18 21.30
N THR A 117 17.74 -22.49 21.54
CA THR A 117 16.50 -23.27 21.45
C THR A 117 15.69 -23.27 22.76
N GLY A 118 15.85 -22.17 23.52
CA GLY A 118 15.27 -21.90 24.83
C GLY A 118 14.52 -20.57 24.94
N GLY A 119 14.31 -19.83 23.84
CA GLY A 119 13.46 -18.63 23.86
C GLY A 119 11.96 -18.95 24.09
N PRO A 120 11.17 -18.05 24.70
CA PRO A 120 9.80 -18.33 25.15
C PRO A 120 8.83 -18.71 24.02
N SER A 121 9.06 -18.23 22.79
CA SER A 121 8.30 -18.64 21.59
C SER A 121 8.40 -20.16 21.33
N SER A 122 9.53 -20.79 21.68
CA SER A 122 9.69 -22.24 21.55
C SER A 122 8.78 -23.02 22.51
N ASP A 123 8.52 -22.48 23.71
CA ASP A 123 7.63 -23.10 24.69
C ASP A 123 6.15 -22.87 24.38
N LEU A 124 5.78 -21.71 23.82
CA LEU A 124 4.44 -21.49 23.25
C LEU A 124 4.14 -22.50 22.13
N PHE A 125 5.09 -22.75 21.23
CA PHE A 125 4.93 -23.76 20.19
C PHE A 125 4.87 -25.19 20.77
N ARG A 126 5.69 -25.53 21.77
CA ARG A 126 5.60 -26.82 22.50
C ARG A 126 4.25 -27.00 23.20
N GLN A 127 3.65 -25.93 23.76
CA GLN A 127 2.31 -25.96 24.33
C GLN A 127 1.25 -26.25 23.26
N TYR A 128 1.26 -25.50 22.15
CA TYR A 128 0.33 -25.71 21.03
C TYR A 128 0.39 -27.15 20.48
N LEU A 129 1.61 -27.68 20.27
CA LEU A 129 1.80 -29.08 19.86
C LEU A 129 1.21 -30.10 20.86
N ARG A 130 1.31 -29.82 22.16
CA ARG A 130 0.74 -30.66 23.23
C ARG A 130 -0.79 -30.61 23.24
N GLU A 131 -1.38 -29.47 22.92
CA GLU A 131 -2.83 -29.28 22.87
C GLU A 131 -3.45 -30.00 21.67
N ILE A 132 -2.96 -29.74 20.44
CA ILE A 132 -3.42 -30.46 19.24
C ILE A 132 -3.08 -31.96 19.27
N GLY A 133 -2.06 -32.35 20.04
CA GLY A 133 -1.66 -33.73 20.25
C GLY A 133 -2.65 -34.56 21.09
N ARG A 134 -3.47 -33.92 21.93
CA ARG A 134 -4.53 -34.58 22.72
C ARG A 134 -5.72 -35.02 21.87
N ILE A 135 -5.88 -34.45 20.68
CA ILE A 135 -7.07 -34.60 19.86
C ILE A 135 -6.91 -35.83 18.96
N PRO A 136 -7.80 -36.85 19.05
CA PRO A 136 -7.69 -38.04 18.23
C PRO A 136 -8.00 -37.73 16.77
N LEU A 137 -7.17 -38.30 15.89
CA LEU A 137 -7.35 -38.28 14.43
C LEU A 137 -8.66 -38.98 14.05
N LEU A 138 -9.22 -38.60 12.90
CA LEU A 138 -10.45 -39.18 12.37
C LEU A 138 -10.16 -40.34 11.41
N THR A 139 -11.07 -41.30 11.36
CA THR A 139 -11.19 -42.26 10.26
C THR A 139 -11.94 -41.63 9.09
N ALA A 140 -11.81 -42.22 7.89
CA ALA A 140 -12.51 -41.73 6.69
C ALA A 140 -14.05 -41.79 6.83
N VAL A 141 -14.59 -42.67 7.69
CA VAL A 141 -16.04 -42.71 7.97
C VAL A 141 -16.45 -41.53 8.84
N GLU A 142 -15.67 -41.20 9.86
CA GLU A 142 -15.92 -40.02 10.71
C GLU A 142 -15.71 -38.69 9.97
N GLU A 143 -14.77 -38.62 9.01
CA GLU A 143 -14.64 -37.46 8.10
C GLU A 143 -15.96 -37.21 7.34
N VAL A 144 -16.56 -38.26 6.77
CA VAL A 144 -17.83 -38.18 6.02
C VAL A 144 -19.01 -37.85 6.95
N ASP A 145 -19.11 -38.49 8.11
CA ASP A 145 -20.21 -38.26 9.07
C ASP A 145 -20.14 -36.88 9.74
N LEU A 146 -18.95 -36.32 9.94
CA LEU A 146 -18.79 -34.93 10.37
C LEU A 146 -19.15 -33.97 9.23
N ALA A 147 -18.66 -34.19 8.01
CA ALA A 147 -18.96 -33.34 6.86
C ALA A 147 -20.49 -33.24 6.59
N ARG A 148 -21.21 -34.36 6.63
CA ARG A 148 -22.68 -34.39 6.51
C ARG A 148 -23.39 -33.59 7.61
N ARG A 149 -22.86 -33.56 8.84
CA ARG A 149 -23.41 -32.74 9.94
C ARG A 149 -23.11 -31.25 9.74
N VAL A 150 -21.95 -30.89 9.17
CA VAL A 150 -21.63 -29.50 8.81
C VAL A 150 -22.59 -28.99 7.74
N GLU A 151 -22.79 -29.76 6.67
CA GLU A 151 -23.75 -29.44 5.60
C GLU A 151 -25.18 -29.29 6.14
N ALA A 152 -25.66 -30.25 6.94
CA ALA A 152 -27.00 -30.19 7.54
C ALA A 152 -27.20 -28.97 8.47
N GLY A 153 -26.15 -28.56 9.19
CA GLY A 153 -26.19 -27.35 10.03
C GLY A 153 -26.19 -26.06 9.21
N LEU A 154 -25.40 -25.98 8.13
CA LEU A 154 -25.39 -24.83 7.22
C LEU A 154 -26.75 -24.66 6.51
N PHE A 155 -27.35 -25.76 6.04
CA PHE A 155 -28.68 -25.74 5.44
C PHE A 155 -29.79 -25.37 6.43
N ALA A 156 -29.64 -25.72 7.71
CA ALA A 156 -30.55 -25.28 8.77
C ALA A 156 -30.40 -23.78 9.08
N GLU A 157 -29.17 -23.26 9.06
CA GLU A 157 -28.83 -21.85 9.25
C GLU A 157 -29.38 -20.99 8.11
N GLU A 158 -29.19 -21.41 6.86
CA GLU A 158 -29.76 -20.77 5.66
C GLU A 158 -31.29 -20.74 5.71
N LYS A 159 -31.94 -21.86 6.07
CA LYS A 159 -33.42 -21.90 6.19
C LYS A 159 -33.98 -20.96 7.25
N LEU A 160 -33.32 -20.85 8.41
CA LEU A 160 -33.72 -19.91 9.47
C LEU A 160 -33.58 -18.43 9.04
N LEU A 161 -32.66 -18.13 8.12
CA LEU A 161 -32.45 -16.78 7.59
C LEU A 161 -33.40 -16.45 6.42
N THR A 162 -33.64 -17.41 5.52
CA THR A 162 -34.40 -17.18 4.28
C THR A 162 -35.92 -17.24 4.47
N THR A 163 -36.41 -17.96 5.49
CA THR A 163 -37.85 -18.19 5.69
C THR A 163 -38.33 -17.54 7.00
N PRO A 164 -38.96 -16.35 6.95
CA PRO A 164 -39.81 -15.90 8.05
C PRO A 164 -41.01 -16.86 8.22
N ASP A 165 -41.68 -16.80 9.38
CA ASP A 165 -42.91 -17.56 9.69
C ASP A 165 -42.76 -19.09 9.80
N LEU A 166 -41.62 -19.58 10.31
CA LEU A 166 -41.51 -20.98 10.75
C LEU A 166 -42.37 -21.30 11.97
N THR A 167 -43.01 -22.47 11.97
CA THR A 167 -43.57 -23.11 13.16
C THR A 167 -42.51 -23.24 14.26
N SER A 168 -42.83 -22.85 15.50
CA SER A 168 -41.87 -22.78 16.61
C SER A 168 -41.13 -24.10 16.90
N GLN A 169 -41.77 -25.25 16.66
CA GLN A 169 -41.12 -26.57 16.76
C GLN A 169 -40.02 -26.76 15.70
N LEU A 170 -40.32 -26.43 14.44
CA LEU A 170 -39.35 -26.55 13.34
C LEU A 170 -38.17 -25.58 13.53
N ALA A 171 -38.43 -24.36 14.01
CA ALA A 171 -37.37 -23.40 14.34
C ALA A 171 -36.41 -23.95 15.42
N LEU A 172 -36.95 -24.56 16.48
CA LEU A 172 -36.15 -25.21 17.54
C LEU A 172 -35.35 -26.42 17.03
N ASP A 173 -35.89 -27.20 16.08
CA ASP A 173 -35.18 -28.36 15.52
C ASP A 173 -34.09 -27.95 14.51
N LEU A 174 -34.30 -26.86 13.76
CA LEU A 174 -33.25 -26.26 12.94
C LEU A 174 -32.12 -25.67 13.80
N ASP A 175 -32.42 -24.95 14.88
CA ASP A 175 -31.37 -24.40 15.78
C ASP A 175 -30.48 -25.51 16.38
N LYS A 176 -31.07 -26.65 16.79
CA LYS A 176 -30.31 -27.84 17.20
C LYS A 176 -29.37 -28.34 16.08
N LEU A 177 -29.83 -28.36 14.83
CA LEU A 177 -29.00 -28.74 13.67
C LEU A 177 -27.86 -27.73 13.44
N VAL A 178 -28.11 -26.43 13.57
CA VAL A 178 -27.07 -25.38 13.49
C VAL A 178 -26.00 -25.58 14.58
N VAL A 179 -26.40 -25.81 15.83
CA VAL A 179 -25.46 -26.08 16.94
C VAL A 179 -24.66 -27.36 16.68
N MET A 180 -25.30 -28.46 16.27
CA MET A 180 -24.61 -29.71 15.96
C MET A 180 -23.65 -29.59 14.77
N GLY A 181 -24.01 -28.84 13.73
CA GLY A 181 -23.15 -28.57 12.58
C GLY A 181 -21.94 -27.70 12.93
N ARG A 182 -22.13 -26.66 13.75
CA ARG A 182 -21.04 -25.83 14.28
C ARG A 182 -20.08 -26.66 15.16
N MET A 183 -20.59 -27.58 15.98
CA MET A 183 -19.77 -28.53 16.74
C MET A 183 -19.02 -29.52 15.84
N ALA A 184 -19.67 -30.05 14.79
CA ALA A 184 -19.03 -30.95 13.83
C ALA A 184 -17.91 -30.24 13.03
N LYS A 185 -18.13 -28.99 12.61
CA LYS A 185 -17.14 -28.13 11.93
C LYS A 185 -15.91 -27.94 12.82
N ARG A 186 -16.12 -27.59 14.09
CA ARG A 186 -15.04 -27.47 15.08
C ARG A 186 -14.25 -28.77 15.22
N ARG A 187 -14.91 -29.90 15.46
CA ARG A 187 -14.26 -31.22 15.64
C ARG A 187 -13.44 -31.65 14.41
N LEU A 188 -13.93 -31.35 13.20
CA LEU A 188 -13.25 -31.67 11.93
C LEU A 188 -12.01 -30.80 11.70
N ILE A 189 -12.06 -29.51 12.07
CA ILE A 189 -10.88 -28.62 12.08
C ILE A 189 -9.87 -29.12 13.12
N GLU A 190 -10.29 -29.31 14.37
CA GLU A 190 -9.45 -29.70 15.51
C GLU A 190 -8.66 -30.99 15.27
N ALA A 191 -9.29 -32.01 14.68
CA ALA A 191 -8.62 -33.25 14.31
C ALA A 191 -7.48 -33.07 13.29
N ASN A 192 -7.56 -32.03 12.45
CA ASN A 192 -6.68 -31.81 11.31
C ASN A 192 -5.62 -30.72 11.54
N LEU A 193 -5.58 -30.06 12.70
CA LEU A 193 -4.52 -29.09 13.05
C LEU A 193 -3.10 -29.69 12.93
N ARG A 194 -2.96 -31.01 13.13
CA ARG A 194 -1.70 -31.76 12.95
C ARG A 194 -1.24 -31.83 11.50
N LEU A 195 -2.15 -31.76 10.52
CA LEU A 195 -1.82 -31.67 9.08
C LEU A 195 -1.27 -30.29 8.73
N VAL A 196 -1.82 -29.23 9.32
CA VAL A 196 -1.32 -27.86 9.12
C VAL A 196 0.14 -27.76 9.56
N VAL A 197 0.47 -28.27 10.75
CA VAL A 197 1.84 -28.30 11.26
C VAL A 197 2.79 -29.12 10.36
N SER A 198 2.35 -30.23 9.76
CA SER A 198 3.21 -31.02 8.87
C SER A 198 3.47 -30.34 7.52
N VAL A 199 2.52 -29.55 7.00
CA VAL A 199 2.72 -28.71 5.82
C VAL A 199 3.62 -27.51 6.13
N ALA A 200 3.38 -26.82 7.27
CA ALA A 200 4.09 -25.60 7.69
C ALA A 200 5.61 -25.79 7.81
N LYS A 201 6.08 -26.99 8.17
CA LYS A 201 7.52 -27.32 8.26
C LYS A 201 8.32 -26.98 6.98
N ARG A 202 7.69 -27.05 5.80
CA ARG A 202 8.32 -26.71 4.50
C ARG A 202 8.38 -25.20 4.19
N TYR A 203 7.92 -24.35 5.10
CA TYR A 203 7.85 -22.89 4.94
C TYR A 203 8.66 -22.12 5.99
N VAL A 204 9.21 -22.81 6.99
CA VAL A 204 10.05 -22.24 8.05
C VAL A 204 11.31 -21.60 7.44
N GLY A 205 11.77 -20.49 8.02
CA GLY A 205 12.98 -19.79 7.59
C GLY A 205 12.80 -18.87 6.37
N ARG A 206 11.57 -18.66 5.91
CA ARG A 206 11.23 -17.76 4.78
C ARG A 206 10.69 -16.37 5.21
N GLY A 207 10.98 -15.93 6.44
CA GLY A 207 10.62 -14.60 6.96
C GLY A 207 9.51 -14.59 8.04
N LEU A 208 8.54 -15.51 7.98
CA LEU A 208 7.50 -15.67 9.01
C LEU A 208 7.89 -16.72 10.07
N THR A 209 7.35 -16.60 11.30
CA THR A 209 7.61 -17.61 12.34
C THR A 209 6.79 -18.88 12.12
N MET A 210 7.20 -19.97 12.78
CA MET A 210 6.46 -21.24 12.71
C MET A 210 5.02 -21.14 13.27
N LEU A 211 4.76 -20.21 14.21
CA LEU A 211 3.42 -19.98 14.73
C LEU A 211 2.55 -19.27 13.68
N ASP A 212 3.05 -18.19 13.06
CA ASP A 212 2.30 -17.42 12.06
C ASP A 212 1.95 -18.28 10.82
N LEU A 213 2.92 -19.04 10.33
CA LEU A 213 2.74 -20.01 9.24
C LEU A 213 1.66 -21.06 9.57
N VAL A 214 1.60 -21.52 10.82
CA VAL A 214 0.56 -22.45 11.28
C VAL A 214 -0.79 -21.76 11.40
N GLN A 215 -0.87 -20.51 11.85
CA GLN A 215 -2.13 -19.78 11.96
C GLN A 215 -2.74 -19.44 10.59
N GLU A 216 -1.93 -18.99 9.65
CA GLU A 216 -2.35 -18.79 8.25
C GLU A 216 -2.73 -20.12 7.58
N GLY A 217 -1.97 -21.18 7.87
CA GLY A 217 -2.33 -22.55 7.52
C GLY A 217 -3.67 -23.02 8.10
N ASN A 218 -4.00 -22.63 9.33
CA ASN A 218 -5.28 -22.91 9.99
C ASN A 218 -6.43 -22.14 9.30
N LEU A 219 -6.21 -20.90 8.84
CA LEU A 219 -7.17 -20.18 7.99
C LEU A 219 -7.35 -20.84 6.61
N GLY A 220 -6.33 -21.54 6.09
CA GLY A 220 -6.47 -22.44 4.95
C GLY A 220 -7.34 -23.66 5.26
N LEU A 221 -7.07 -24.34 6.39
CA LEU A 221 -7.82 -25.51 6.84
C LEU A 221 -9.31 -25.22 7.07
N ILE A 222 -9.66 -24.07 7.66
CA ILE A 222 -11.07 -23.68 7.88
C ILE A 222 -11.81 -23.57 6.54
N ARG A 223 -11.22 -22.89 5.55
CA ARG A 223 -11.77 -22.78 4.19
C ARG A 223 -11.86 -24.13 3.46
N ALA A 224 -10.97 -25.07 3.77
CA ALA A 224 -11.07 -26.44 3.27
C ALA A 224 -12.30 -27.16 3.86
N VAL A 225 -12.54 -27.05 5.17
CA VAL A 225 -13.72 -27.65 5.83
C VAL A 225 -15.03 -27.07 5.29
N GLU A 226 -15.07 -25.77 4.99
CA GLU A 226 -16.24 -25.08 4.42
C GLU A 226 -16.56 -25.46 2.97
N LYS A 227 -15.59 -26.04 2.25
CA LYS A 227 -15.70 -26.36 0.81
C LYS A 227 -15.49 -27.84 0.51
N PHE A 228 -15.35 -28.67 1.54
CA PHE A 228 -15.13 -30.11 1.39
C PHE A 228 -16.44 -30.81 1.02
N ASP A 229 -16.39 -31.60 -0.04
CA ASP A 229 -17.46 -32.47 -0.47
C ASP A 229 -17.08 -33.94 -0.26
N TYR A 230 -17.85 -34.60 0.60
CA TYR A 230 -17.68 -36.00 0.95
C TYR A 230 -18.22 -36.97 -0.11
N ALA A 231 -19.14 -36.54 -0.99
CA ALA A 231 -19.69 -37.37 -2.05
C ALA A 231 -18.67 -37.71 -3.15
N ARG A 232 -17.62 -36.89 -3.29
CA ARG A 232 -16.46 -37.16 -4.17
C ARG A 232 -15.56 -38.32 -3.69
N GLY A 233 -15.74 -38.85 -2.48
CA GLY A 233 -15.08 -40.07 -2.00
C GLY A 233 -13.58 -39.98 -1.70
N TYR A 234 -12.95 -38.82 -1.89
CA TYR A 234 -11.56 -38.57 -1.51
C TYR A 234 -11.44 -38.24 -0.01
N LYS A 235 -10.31 -38.63 0.61
CA LYS A 235 -10.00 -38.25 2.00
C LYS A 235 -9.88 -36.74 2.16
N PHE A 236 -10.32 -36.23 3.31
CA PHE A 236 -10.27 -34.80 3.61
C PHE A 236 -8.86 -34.21 3.49
N SER A 237 -7.84 -34.94 3.96
CA SER A 237 -6.44 -34.49 3.96
C SER A 237 -5.87 -34.19 2.57
N THR A 238 -6.31 -34.91 1.52
CA THR A 238 -5.92 -34.64 0.13
C THR A 238 -6.40 -33.25 -0.32
N TYR A 239 -7.66 -32.93 -0.04
CA TYR A 239 -8.27 -31.64 -0.38
C TYR A 239 -7.72 -30.49 0.48
N ALA A 240 -7.62 -30.71 1.80
CA ALA A 240 -7.15 -29.71 2.75
C ALA A 240 -5.70 -29.28 2.49
N THR A 241 -4.83 -30.19 2.07
CA THR A 241 -3.42 -29.88 1.78
C THR A 241 -3.27 -28.76 0.73
N TRP A 242 -4.18 -28.65 -0.25
CA TRP A 242 -4.15 -27.58 -1.25
C TRP A 242 -4.46 -26.21 -0.62
N TRP A 243 -5.56 -26.10 0.13
CA TRP A 243 -5.97 -24.85 0.80
C TRP A 243 -4.98 -24.39 1.86
N ILE A 244 -4.41 -25.33 2.63
CA ILE A 244 -3.36 -25.06 3.62
C ILE A 244 -2.11 -24.49 2.92
N ARG A 245 -1.67 -25.11 1.81
CA ARG A 245 -0.54 -24.63 1.01
C ARG A 245 -0.82 -23.24 0.44
N GLN A 246 -1.99 -23.02 -0.15
CA GLN A 246 -2.36 -21.75 -0.77
C GLN A 246 -2.43 -20.62 0.25
N ALA A 247 -2.95 -20.87 1.46
CA ALA A 247 -2.98 -19.87 2.53
C ALA A 247 -1.57 -19.50 3.01
N MET A 248 -0.70 -20.49 3.27
CA MET A 248 0.69 -20.24 3.67
C MET A 248 1.47 -19.46 2.59
N SER A 249 1.41 -19.90 1.33
CA SER A 249 2.09 -19.21 0.23
C SER A 249 1.60 -17.77 0.03
N ARG A 250 0.30 -17.54 0.20
CA ARG A 250 -0.30 -16.20 0.09
C ARG A 250 0.14 -15.28 1.23
N ALA A 251 0.04 -15.75 2.47
CA ALA A 251 0.48 -14.97 3.63
C ALA A 251 1.98 -14.67 3.59
N LEU A 252 2.80 -15.63 3.15
CA LEU A 252 4.23 -15.40 2.92
C LEU A 252 4.48 -14.26 1.93
N ALA A 253 3.72 -14.19 0.83
CA ALA A 253 3.84 -13.12 -0.16
C ALA A 253 3.32 -11.75 0.33
N ASP A 254 2.30 -11.72 1.20
CA ASP A 254 1.73 -10.48 1.75
C ASP A 254 2.49 -9.95 2.99
N GLN A 255 3.12 -10.81 3.80
CA GLN A 255 3.60 -10.47 5.16
C GLN A 255 5.10 -10.69 5.40
N ALA A 256 5.79 -11.56 4.66
CA ALA A 256 7.14 -12.02 5.05
C ALA A 256 8.28 -11.00 4.80
N ARG A 257 7.99 -9.84 4.20
CA ARG A 257 8.97 -8.79 3.90
C ARG A 257 8.65 -7.51 4.69
N THR A 258 9.66 -6.96 5.36
CA THR A 258 9.59 -5.68 6.11
C THR A 258 9.03 -4.54 5.27
N ILE A 259 9.40 -4.48 3.98
CA ILE A 259 8.80 -3.60 2.98
C ILE A 259 7.85 -4.46 2.14
N ARG A 260 6.55 -4.19 2.25
CA ARG A 260 5.51 -5.01 1.62
C ARG A 260 5.51 -4.87 0.09
N VAL A 261 5.70 -6.00 -0.61
CA VAL A 261 5.68 -6.09 -2.08
C VAL A 261 4.34 -6.67 -2.55
N PRO A 262 3.72 -6.19 -3.65
CA PRO A 262 2.50 -6.79 -4.20
C PRO A 262 2.73 -8.23 -4.70
N VAL A 263 1.76 -9.13 -4.48
CA VAL A 263 1.95 -10.57 -4.74
C VAL A 263 2.30 -10.91 -6.19
N HIS A 264 1.78 -10.20 -7.19
CA HIS A 264 2.19 -10.42 -8.60
C HIS A 264 3.67 -10.09 -8.87
N VAL A 265 4.27 -9.19 -8.08
CA VAL A 265 5.72 -8.92 -8.11
C VAL A 265 6.48 -10.00 -7.34
N VAL A 266 5.95 -10.52 -6.24
CA VAL A 266 6.53 -11.67 -5.51
C VAL A 266 6.52 -12.94 -6.37
N GLU A 267 5.45 -13.18 -7.13
CA GLU A 267 5.36 -14.25 -8.14
C GLU A 267 6.41 -14.07 -9.25
N LEU A 268 6.61 -12.84 -9.72
CA LEU A 268 7.65 -12.52 -10.71
C LEU A 268 9.08 -12.70 -10.16
N ILE A 269 9.36 -12.26 -8.92
CA ILE A 269 10.62 -12.52 -8.21
C ILE A 269 10.88 -14.04 -8.14
N ASN A 270 9.89 -14.82 -7.69
CA ASN A 270 10.01 -16.27 -7.60
C ASN A 270 10.20 -16.94 -8.98
N ARG A 271 9.57 -16.43 -10.06
CA ARG A 271 9.77 -16.91 -11.44
C ARG A 271 11.20 -16.62 -11.92
N VAL A 272 11.71 -15.41 -11.70
CA VAL A 272 13.09 -15.00 -12.03
C VAL A 272 14.11 -15.85 -11.29
N VAL A 273 14.01 -15.95 -9.96
CA VAL A 273 14.95 -16.72 -9.13
C VAL A 273 14.92 -18.22 -9.47
N ARG A 274 13.75 -18.80 -9.77
CA ARG A 274 13.65 -20.21 -10.21
C ARG A 274 14.38 -20.45 -11.54
N VAL A 275 14.22 -19.55 -12.52
CA VAL A 275 14.90 -19.68 -13.83
C VAL A 275 16.40 -19.41 -13.70
N GLN A 276 16.81 -18.38 -12.95
CA GLN A 276 18.22 -18.09 -12.65
C GLN A 276 18.93 -19.31 -12.03
N ARG A 277 18.31 -19.97 -11.04
CA ARG A 277 18.87 -21.18 -10.41
C ARG A 277 18.91 -22.39 -11.35
N ARG A 278 17.90 -22.57 -12.22
CA ARG A 278 17.91 -23.63 -13.24
C ARG A 278 19.06 -23.41 -14.24
N MET A 279 19.19 -22.20 -14.76
CA MET A 279 20.26 -21.83 -15.70
C MET A 279 21.64 -21.96 -15.06
N LEU A 280 21.80 -21.61 -13.78
CA LEU A 280 23.03 -21.86 -13.00
C LEU A 280 23.38 -23.35 -12.95
N GLN A 281 22.38 -24.22 -12.73
CA GLN A 281 22.58 -25.68 -12.70
C GLN A 281 22.88 -26.27 -14.08
N GLU A 282 22.30 -25.73 -15.15
CA GLU A 282 22.50 -26.17 -16.54
C GLU A 282 23.81 -25.65 -17.15
N ARG A 283 24.25 -24.44 -16.79
CA ARG A 283 25.40 -23.74 -17.39
C ARG A 283 26.66 -23.75 -16.53
N GLY A 284 26.54 -23.95 -15.21
CA GLY A 284 27.66 -23.94 -14.27
C GLY A 284 28.17 -22.55 -13.85
N TYR A 285 27.51 -21.47 -14.27
CA TYR A 285 27.80 -20.08 -13.88
C TYR A 285 26.50 -19.30 -13.63
N GLU A 286 26.57 -18.22 -12.86
CA GLU A 286 25.40 -17.35 -12.62
C GLU A 286 25.04 -16.59 -13.91
N PRO A 287 23.83 -16.76 -14.48
CA PRO A 287 23.47 -16.13 -15.73
C PRO A 287 23.25 -14.62 -15.55
N THR A 288 23.59 -13.84 -16.58
CA THR A 288 23.35 -12.40 -16.57
C THR A 288 21.84 -12.06 -16.55
N PRO A 289 21.45 -10.86 -16.08
CA PRO A 289 20.06 -10.41 -16.15
C PRO A 289 19.49 -10.43 -17.58
N GLU A 290 20.33 -10.23 -18.60
CA GLU A 290 19.98 -10.29 -20.03
C GLU A 290 19.67 -11.72 -20.49
N GLU A 291 20.46 -12.71 -20.09
CA GLU A 291 20.18 -14.13 -20.37
C GLU A 291 18.87 -14.59 -19.72
N VAL A 292 18.64 -14.18 -18.47
CA VAL A 292 17.41 -14.52 -17.72
C VAL A 292 16.19 -13.80 -18.32
N ALA A 293 16.36 -12.55 -18.78
CA ALA A 293 15.33 -11.79 -19.48
C ALA A 293 14.94 -12.46 -20.81
N HIS A 294 15.92 -12.91 -21.60
CA HIS A 294 15.69 -13.63 -22.86
C HIS A 294 15.00 -14.98 -22.65
N HIS A 295 15.32 -15.74 -21.58
CA HIS A 295 14.61 -16.99 -21.25
C HIS A 295 13.16 -16.72 -20.77
N LEU A 296 12.85 -15.54 -20.24
CA LEU A 296 11.54 -15.24 -19.64
C LEU A 296 10.57 -14.48 -20.57
N ASP A 297 11.01 -14.10 -21.77
CA ASP A 297 10.36 -13.16 -22.68
C ASP A 297 10.07 -11.80 -22.01
N LEU A 298 11.06 -11.25 -21.30
CA LEU A 298 10.98 -9.98 -20.56
C LEU A 298 12.09 -9.01 -21.02
N PRO A 299 11.90 -7.69 -20.84
CA PRO A 299 12.96 -6.71 -21.04
C PRO A 299 14.00 -6.74 -19.88
N PRO A 300 15.31 -6.56 -20.16
CA PRO A 300 16.39 -6.74 -19.18
C PRO A 300 16.37 -5.72 -18.04
N GLU A 301 15.87 -4.50 -18.29
CA GLU A 301 15.68 -3.47 -17.26
C GLU A 301 14.67 -3.94 -16.21
N ARG A 302 13.62 -4.66 -16.63
CA ARG A 302 12.57 -5.17 -15.73
C ARG A 302 13.06 -6.35 -14.91
N VAL A 303 13.90 -7.23 -15.46
CA VAL A 303 14.58 -8.27 -14.66
C VAL A 303 15.52 -7.61 -13.64
N SER A 304 16.27 -6.59 -14.05
CA SER A 304 17.17 -5.83 -13.15
C SER A 304 16.42 -5.05 -12.06
N GLU A 305 15.23 -4.52 -12.34
CA GLU A 305 14.31 -3.94 -11.35
C GLU A 305 13.78 -5.01 -10.37
N VAL A 306 13.31 -6.16 -10.88
CA VAL A 306 12.82 -7.28 -10.08
C VAL A 306 13.91 -7.85 -9.15
N LEU A 307 15.16 -7.94 -9.62
CA LEU A 307 16.29 -8.36 -8.79
C LEU A 307 16.65 -7.36 -7.70
N ARG A 308 16.48 -6.04 -7.94
CA ARG A 308 16.60 -5.01 -6.89
C ARG A 308 15.47 -5.12 -5.87
N LEU A 309 14.23 -5.29 -6.32
CA LEU A 309 13.06 -5.52 -5.43
C LEU A 309 13.10 -6.85 -4.66
N ALA A 310 13.91 -7.82 -5.11
CA ALA A 310 14.13 -9.08 -4.42
C ALA A 310 15.06 -8.96 -3.20
N GLN A 311 15.89 -7.91 -3.11
CA GLN A 311 16.82 -7.69 -2.00
C GLN A 311 16.06 -7.55 -0.66
N GLU A 312 16.72 -7.93 0.43
CA GLU A 312 16.19 -7.86 1.80
C GLU A 312 16.94 -6.77 2.57
N PRO A 313 16.25 -5.92 3.37
CA PRO A 313 16.90 -4.87 4.14
C PRO A 313 17.78 -5.46 5.26
N VAL A 314 18.93 -4.84 5.49
CA VAL A 314 19.87 -5.20 6.57
C VAL A 314 19.50 -4.43 7.85
N SER A 315 19.75 -5.03 9.02
CA SER A 315 19.54 -4.36 10.31
C SER A 315 20.64 -3.32 10.56
N LEU A 316 20.25 -2.12 11.01
CA LEU A 316 21.20 -1.12 11.51
C LEU A 316 21.90 -1.56 12.80
N HIS A 317 21.32 -2.51 13.54
CA HIS A 317 21.94 -3.14 14.72
C HIS A 317 22.75 -4.40 14.37
N ALA A 318 23.10 -4.62 13.09
CA ALA A 318 24.10 -5.63 12.75
C ALA A 318 25.50 -5.11 13.13
N PRO A 319 26.34 -5.88 13.86
CA PRO A 319 27.71 -5.49 14.14
C PRO A 319 28.55 -5.46 12.85
N VAL A 320 29.55 -4.58 12.80
CA VAL A 320 30.41 -4.37 11.61
C VAL A 320 31.88 -4.50 12.00
N GLY A 321 32.40 -5.72 11.96
CA GLY A 321 33.80 -6.03 12.24
C GLY A 321 34.00 -7.45 12.75
N GLU A 322 35.15 -7.70 13.36
CA GLU A 322 35.39 -8.87 14.24
C GLU A 322 35.14 -8.53 15.73
N GLU A 323 34.97 -7.26 16.05
CA GLU A 323 34.65 -6.73 17.38
C GLU A 323 33.18 -6.26 17.38
N ASP A 324 32.35 -6.79 18.29
CA ASP A 324 30.89 -6.54 18.35
C ASP A 324 30.51 -5.12 18.85
N ASP A 325 31.50 -4.25 19.10
CA ASP A 325 31.32 -2.93 19.73
C ASP A 325 30.79 -1.82 18.80
N VAL A 326 30.72 -2.05 17.47
CA VAL A 326 30.26 -1.06 16.47
C VAL A 326 29.14 -1.64 15.62
N ALA A 327 27.99 -0.96 15.58
CA ALA A 327 26.87 -1.34 14.74
C ALA A 327 26.85 -0.58 13.40
N LEU A 328 26.20 -1.16 12.39
CA LEU A 328 26.07 -0.55 11.06
C LEU A 328 25.42 0.85 11.10
N GLY A 329 24.48 1.08 12.02
CA GLY A 329 23.83 2.37 12.22
C GLY A 329 24.77 3.46 12.72
N ASP A 330 25.82 3.12 13.49
CA ASP A 330 26.78 4.08 14.04
C ASP A 330 27.74 4.62 12.96
N LEU A 331 27.75 4.00 11.78
CA LEU A 331 28.56 4.35 10.61
C LEU A 331 27.78 5.16 9.56
N ILE A 332 26.49 5.47 9.80
CA ILE A 332 25.66 6.24 8.87
C ILE A 332 25.68 7.72 9.25
N GLU A 333 26.12 8.55 8.31
CA GLU A 333 26.10 10.01 8.43
C GLU A 333 24.65 10.54 8.35
N ASP A 334 24.29 11.44 9.27
CA ASP A 334 23.01 12.14 9.26
C ASP A 334 23.04 13.31 8.26
N GLY A 335 22.53 13.06 7.04
CA GLY A 335 22.49 14.05 5.97
C GLY A 335 21.55 15.24 6.20
N ASP A 336 20.69 15.20 7.21
CA ASP A 336 19.84 16.34 7.62
C ASP A 336 20.48 17.18 8.74
N ALA A 337 21.64 16.77 9.28
CA ALA A 337 22.32 17.46 10.38
C ALA A 337 23.06 18.73 9.92
N THR A 338 22.47 19.90 10.17
CA THR A 338 23.08 21.21 9.86
C THR A 338 24.50 21.33 10.42
N SER A 339 25.47 21.69 9.57
CA SER A 339 26.85 21.86 10.05
C SER A 339 26.95 23.00 11.06
N PRO A 340 27.76 22.88 12.14
CA PRO A 340 28.06 24.00 13.03
C PRO A 340 28.69 25.19 12.29
N VAL A 341 29.44 24.93 11.21
CA VAL A 341 30.08 25.97 10.38
C VAL A 341 29.03 26.71 9.54
N GLU A 342 28.12 25.98 8.88
CA GLU A 342 26.99 26.57 8.13
C GLU A 342 26.06 27.36 9.06
N SER A 343 25.77 26.82 10.23
CA SER A 343 24.94 27.47 11.25
C SER A 343 25.57 28.78 11.73
N ALA A 344 26.88 28.80 11.97
CA ALA A 344 27.62 30.02 12.32
C ALA A 344 27.69 31.00 11.14
N ALA A 345 27.95 30.52 9.92
CA ALA A 345 27.96 31.34 8.70
C ALA A 345 26.61 31.99 8.44
N PHE A 346 25.49 31.27 8.63
CA PHE A 346 24.14 31.78 8.48
C PHE A 346 23.79 32.83 9.56
N LEU A 347 24.26 32.65 10.80
CA LEU A 347 24.11 33.66 11.86
C LEU A 347 24.88 34.94 11.54
N LEU A 348 26.14 34.83 11.09
CA LEU A 348 26.98 35.96 10.68
C LEU A 348 26.42 36.65 9.42
N LEU A 349 25.92 35.89 8.45
CA LEU A 349 25.21 36.41 7.28
C LEU A 349 23.97 37.21 7.70
N ARG A 350 23.20 36.72 8.66
CA ARG A 350 22.02 37.44 9.19
C ARG A 350 22.43 38.73 9.90
N GLU A 351 23.48 38.72 10.71
CA GLU A 351 24.02 39.92 11.38
C GLU A 351 24.53 40.95 10.37
N HIS A 352 25.32 40.53 9.38
CA HIS A 352 25.77 41.40 8.29
C HIS A 352 24.60 41.95 7.47
N LEU A 353 23.60 41.12 7.12
CA LEU A 353 22.40 41.58 6.44
C LEU A 353 21.61 42.61 7.26
N GLU A 354 21.47 42.43 8.58
CA GLU A 354 20.81 43.41 9.44
C GLU A 354 21.61 44.71 9.56
N ALA A 355 22.93 44.63 9.73
CA ALA A 355 23.81 45.80 9.74
C ALA A 355 23.71 46.59 8.42
N VAL A 356 23.76 45.92 7.26
CA VAL A 356 23.61 46.55 5.94
C VAL A 356 22.22 47.16 5.77
N LEU A 357 21.17 46.43 6.13
CA LEU A 357 19.78 46.94 6.09
C LEU A 357 19.56 48.14 7.02
N SER A 358 20.32 48.28 8.12
CA SER A 358 20.23 49.42 9.03
C SER A 358 20.67 50.76 8.40
N THR A 359 21.51 50.70 7.36
CA THR A 359 21.99 51.91 6.64
C THR A 359 21.00 52.48 5.64
N LEU A 360 19.95 51.71 5.32
CA LEU A 360 18.86 52.15 4.45
C LEU A 360 17.85 53.02 5.20
N GLY A 361 17.15 53.90 4.48
CA GLY A 361 16.02 54.62 5.07
C GLY A 361 14.94 53.65 5.56
N GLU A 362 14.27 53.96 6.68
CA GLU A 362 13.34 53.04 7.35
C GLU A 362 12.31 52.39 6.42
N ARG A 363 11.74 53.17 5.49
CA ARG A 363 10.79 52.68 4.47
C ARG A 363 11.47 51.77 3.43
N GLU A 364 12.70 52.06 3.01
CA GLU A 364 13.47 51.23 2.07
C GLU A 364 13.81 49.88 2.73
N ARG A 365 14.34 49.91 3.97
CA ARG A 365 14.59 48.72 4.81
C ARG A 365 13.34 47.85 4.95
N LYS A 366 12.22 48.44 5.36
CA LYS A 366 10.99 47.68 5.68
C LYS A 366 10.29 47.14 4.43
N VAL A 367 10.41 47.79 3.27
CA VAL A 367 10.01 47.22 1.97
C VAL A 367 10.81 45.95 1.67
N VAL A 368 12.15 45.98 1.78
CA VAL A 368 13.00 44.80 1.51
C VAL A 368 12.71 43.66 2.50
N GLN A 369 12.61 43.95 3.80
CA GLN A 369 12.26 42.95 4.82
C GLN A 369 10.93 42.24 4.55
N LEU A 370 9.88 42.98 4.16
CA LEU A 370 8.57 42.40 3.82
C LEU A 370 8.58 41.69 2.46
N ARG A 371 9.40 42.15 1.51
CA ARG A 371 9.50 41.57 0.16
C ARG A 371 10.11 40.18 0.17
N TYR A 372 11.22 40.01 0.89
CA TYR A 372 11.96 38.74 0.99
C TYR A 372 11.60 37.92 2.24
N GLY A 373 10.72 38.44 3.10
CA GLY A 373 10.25 37.72 4.30
C GLY A 373 11.26 37.65 5.44
N LEU A 374 12.30 38.49 5.44
CA LEU A 374 13.47 38.41 6.35
C LEU A 374 13.15 38.53 7.84
N ALA A 375 11.95 38.98 8.20
CA ALA A 375 11.46 39.04 9.60
C ALA A 375 10.42 37.95 9.92
N ASP A 376 9.52 37.64 8.98
CA ASP A 376 8.33 36.81 9.23
C ASP A 376 8.44 35.39 8.62
N GLY A 377 9.55 35.08 7.95
CA GLY A 377 9.74 33.89 7.11
C GLY A 377 8.89 33.86 5.82
N ARG A 378 8.08 34.89 5.57
CA ARG A 378 7.07 34.91 4.48
C ARG A 378 7.30 36.08 3.52
N PRO A 379 7.72 35.83 2.26
CA PRO A 379 7.85 36.88 1.26
C PRO A 379 6.47 37.39 0.84
N ARG A 380 6.33 38.72 0.68
CA ARG A 380 5.07 39.37 0.29
C ARG A 380 5.14 39.93 -1.14
N THR A 381 3.99 40.05 -1.78
CA THR A 381 3.88 40.67 -3.11
C THR A 381 4.02 42.19 -3.03
N LEU A 382 4.42 42.81 -4.14
CA LEU A 382 4.53 44.27 -4.27
C LEU A 382 3.21 45.00 -4.05
N GLU A 383 2.07 44.32 -4.23
CA GLU A 383 0.75 44.90 -3.99
C GLU A 383 0.34 44.85 -2.53
N GLU A 384 0.57 43.73 -1.82
CA GLU A 384 0.34 43.63 -0.37
C GLU A 384 1.22 44.63 0.40
N ILE A 385 2.48 44.77 -0.01
CA ILE A 385 3.40 45.79 0.53
C ILE A 385 2.87 47.20 0.21
N GLY A 386 2.31 47.42 -0.99
CA GLY A 386 1.68 48.68 -1.37
C GLY A 386 0.49 49.03 -0.46
N ARG A 387 -0.38 48.07 -0.19
CA ARG A 387 -1.51 48.21 0.75
C ARG A 387 -1.04 48.57 2.16
N ILE A 388 0.04 47.94 2.66
CA ILE A 388 0.63 48.24 3.99
C ILE A 388 1.20 49.66 4.07
N PHE A 389 1.83 50.17 3.00
CA PHE A 389 2.42 51.52 2.97
C PHE A 389 1.49 52.62 2.43
N GLY A 390 0.25 52.30 2.06
CA GLY A 390 -0.71 53.25 1.47
C GLY A 390 -0.29 53.78 0.09
N VAL A 391 0.42 52.99 -0.71
CA VAL A 391 0.95 53.40 -2.03
C VAL A 391 0.72 52.33 -3.10
N THR A 392 0.82 52.72 -4.38
CA THR A 392 0.62 51.80 -5.50
C THR A 392 1.73 50.73 -5.59
N ARG A 393 1.39 49.56 -6.14
CA ARG A 393 2.32 48.47 -6.47
C ARG A 393 3.57 48.96 -7.22
N GLU A 394 3.37 49.83 -8.22
CA GLU A 394 4.45 50.42 -9.00
C GLU A 394 5.37 51.32 -8.15
N ARG A 395 4.83 52.03 -7.16
CA ARG A 395 5.65 52.82 -6.23
C ARG A 395 6.52 51.95 -5.34
N ILE A 396 6.03 50.78 -4.91
CA ILE A 396 6.87 49.79 -4.20
C ILE A 396 7.97 49.25 -5.13
N ARG A 397 7.64 48.90 -6.39
CA ARG A 397 8.64 48.43 -7.36
C ARG A 397 9.76 49.44 -7.61
N GLN A 398 9.44 50.74 -7.64
CA GLN A 398 10.42 51.83 -7.74
C GLN A 398 11.32 51.92 -6.49
N ILE A 399 10.75 51.76 -5.29
CA ILE A 399 11.50 51.75 -4.02
C ILE A 399 12.41 50.52 -3.95
N GLU A 400 11.88 49.34 -4.26
CA GLU A 400 12.63 48.07 -4.38
C GLU A 400 13.81 48.22 -5.33
N SER A 401 13.57 48.66 -6.58
CA SER A 401 14.62 48.84 -7.60
C SER A 401 15.71 49.83 -7.17
N LYS A 402 15.31 50.97 -6.58
CA LYS A 402 16.26 51.98 -6.06
C LYS A 402 17.07 51.45 -4.87
N THR A 403 16.45 50.66 -4.01
CA THR A 403 17.08 50.08 -2.82
C THR A 403 18.06 48.98 -3.20
N LEU A 404 17.71 48.10 -4.15
CA LEU A 404 18.60 47.07 -4.67
C LEU A 404 19.83 47.64 -5.38
N ASN A 405 19.70 48.75 -6.11
CA ASN A 405 20.86 49.44 -6.69
C ASN A 405 21.74 50.08 -5.59
N LYS A 406 21.16 50.79 -4.61
CA LYS A 406 21.90 51.28 -3.43
C LYS A 406 22.70 50.17 -2.72
N LEU A 407 22.12 48.98 -2.59
CA LEU A 407 22.77 47.82 -1.96
C LEU A 407 23.90 47.21 -2.82
N ARG A 408 23.83 47.34 -4.16
CA ARG A 408 24.89 46.91 -5.09
C ARG A 408 26.06 47.88 -5.15
N ASP A 409 25.77 49.18 -5.10
CA ASP A 409 26.75 50.25 -5.29
C ASP A 409 27.56 50.57 -4.01
N HIS A 410 27.18 50.01 -2.86
CA HIS A 410 27.85 50.23 -1.57
C HIS A 410 28.96 49.20 -1.30
N ALA A 411 30.02 49.62 -0.62
CA ALA A 411 31.13 48.77 -0.15
C ALA A 411 30.72 47.61 0.79
N PHE A 412 29.43 47.50 1.14
CA PHE A 412 28.88 46.34 1.86
C PHE A 412 28.60 45.15 0.93
N ALA A 413 28.44 45.37 -0.37
CA ALA A 413 28.32 44.28 -1.34
C ALA A 413 29.55 43.36 -1.30
N ASP A 414 30.75 43.92 -1.06
CA ASP A 414 31.99 43.16 -0.92
C ASP A 414 32.03 42.30 0.35
N GLN A 415 31.38 42.74 1.44
CA GLN A 415 31.27 41.93 2.67
C GLN A 415 30.29 40.76 2.51
N LEU A 416 29.21 40.96 1.74
CA LEU A 416 28.21 39.92 1.48
C LEU A 416 28.63 38.93 0.37
N ARG A 417 29.65 39.26 -0.45
CA ARG A 417 30.21 38.33 -1.46
C ARG A 417 30.79 37.05 -0.88
N GLY A 418 31.28 37.09 0.36
CA GLY A 418 31.85 35.92 1.06
C GLY A 418 30.83 34.86 1.52
N TYR A 419 29.56 34.97 1.09
CA TYR A 419 28.46 34.04 1.36
C TYR A 419 27.73 33.63 0.07
N LEU A 420 28.43 33.65 -1.07
CA LEU A 420 27.92 33.22 -2.38
C LEU A 420 28.41 31.82 -2.78
N ASP A 421 29.45 31.34 -2.09
CA ASP A 421 29.97 29.97 -2.10
C ASP A 421 29.58 29.28 -0.77
#